data_AF-A0AAW9EEL2-F1
#
_entry.id   AF-A0AAW9EEL2-F1
#
_cell.length_a   1.000
_cell.length_b   1.000
_cell.length_c   1.000
_cell.angle_alpha   90.00
_cell.angle_beta   90.00
_cell.angle_gamma   90.00
#
_symmetry.space_group_name_H-M   'P 1'
#
loop_
_entity.id
_entity.type
_entity.pdbx_description
1 polymer ?
#
loop_
_entity_poly.entity_id
_entity_poly.type
_entity_poly.pdbx_seq_one_letter_code
_entity_poly.pdbx_strand_id
1 'polypeptide(L)'
;TLSFRGAKTLGAKMVEHEKVAKLSYQLATIKTDVALDKTFDDLVVNEPNLDKLLEMFTRYEFKRWISDLQNGGWLAQRSSRKAPVPY
;
A
#
# COMPACT_ATOMS: atom_id res chain seq x y z
N THR A 1 -1.59 -15.81 40.72
CA THR A 1 -2.51 -16.47 39.76
C THR A 1 -3.16 -15.42 38.90
N LEU A 2 -3.20 -15.61 37.57
CA LEU A 2 -3.81 -14.65 36.65
C LEU A 2 -5.34 -14.60 36.87
N SER A 3 -5.93 -13.41 36.93
CA SER A 3 -7.31 -13.17 37.42
C SER A 3 -8.39 -13.16 36.32
N PHE A 4 -8.16 -13.79 35.16
CA PHE A 4 -9.11 -13.79 34.04
C PHE A 4 -9.66 -15.18 33.70
N ARG A 5 -10.83 -15.20 33.04
CA ARG A 5 -11.52 -16.43 32.61
C ARG A 5 -10.64 -17.21 31.64
N GLY A 6 -10.39 -18.49 31.94
CA GLY A 6 -9.50 -19.36 31.14
C GLY A 6 -8.05 -19.40 31.63
N ALA A 7 -7.67 -18.64 32.67
CA ALA A 7 -6.31 -18.62 33.20
C ALA A 7 -5.77 -20.00 33.62
N LYS A 8 -6.62 -20.91 34.10
CA LYS A 8 -6.22 -22.27 34.53
C LYS A 8 -5.78 -23.18 33.37
N THR A 9 -6.35 -23.00 32.18
CA THR A 9 -6.07 -23.85 31.00
C THR A 9 -5.15 -23.18 29.99
N LEU A 10 -4.86 -21.89 30.16
CA LEU A 10 -4.02 -21.13 29.24
C LEU A 10 -2.60 -21.71 29.12
N GLY A 11 -1.96 -22.08 30.23
CA GLY A 11 -0.60 -22.63 30.19
C GLY A 11 -0.49 -23.89 29.33
N ALA A 12 -1.41 -24.84 29.50
CA ALA A 12 -1.45 -26.06 28.69
C ALA A 12 -1.69 -25.76 27.20
N LYS A 13 -2.63 -24.86 26.88
CA LYS A 13 -2.92 -24.45 25.50
C LYS A 13 -1.76 -23.72 24.82
N MET A 14 -1.01 -22.91 25.59
CA MET A 14 0.19 -22.22 25.07
C MET A 14 1.29 -23.22 24.72
N VAL A 15 1.52 -24.23 25.56
CA VAL A 15 2.52 -25.28 25.30
C VAL A 15 2.10 -26.13 24.08
N GLU A 16 0.83 -26.53 24.00
CA GLU A 16 0.29 -27.32 22.89
C GLU A 16 0.46 -26.62 21.53
N HIS A 17 0.26 -25.30 21.48
CA HIS A 17 0.28 -24.54 20.23
C HIS A 17 1.54 -23.68 20.04
N GLU A 18 2.56 -23.85 20.88
CA GLU A 18 3.76 -23.00 20.89
C GLU A 18 4.43 -22.92 19.51
N LYS A 19 4.60 -24.06 18.83
CA LYS A 19 5.24 -24.12 17.51
C LYS A 19 4.46 -23.35 16.45
N VAL A 20 3.13 -23.50 16.45
CA VAL A 20 2.24 -22.81 15.51
C VAL A 20 2.20 -21.31 15.81
N ALA A 21 2.18 -20.93 17.09
CA ALA A 21 2.24 -19.52 17.51
C ALA A 21 3.57 -18.86 17.08
N LYS A 22 4.71 -19.54 17.25
CA LYS A 22 6.03 -19.06 16.80
C LYS A 22 6.08 -18.89 15.28
N LEU A 23 5.57 -19.87 14.51
CA LEU A 23 5.51 -19.76 13.06
C LEU A 23 4.57 -18.63 12.62
N SER A 24 3.39 -18.51 13.24
CA SER A 24 2.46 -17.43 12.96
C SER A 24 3.07 -16.06 13.25
N TYR A 25 3.83 -15.93 14.35
CA TYR A 25 4.58 -14.72 14.65
C TYR A 25 5.60 -14.39 13.56
N GLN A 26 6.40 -15.37 13.13
CA GLN A 26 7.38 -15.18 12.06
C GLN A 26 6.73 -14.75 10.74
N LEU A 27 5.63 -15.40 10.35
CA LEU A 27 4.92 -15.11 9.09
C LEU A 27 4.19 -13.77 9.12
N ALA A 28 3.68 -13.36 10.27
CA ALA A 28 3.02 -12.06 10.44
C ALA A 28 4.02 -10.92 10.62
N THR A 29 5.28 -11.22 10.96
CA THR A 29 6.33 -10.21 11.12
C THR A 29 6.73 -9.69 9.75
N ILE A 30 6.50 -8.40 9.51
CA ILE A 30 6.91 -7.74 8.28
C ILE A 30 8.44 -7.69 8.23
N LYS A 31 9.01 -8.15 7.12
CA LYS A 31 10.44 -8.05 6.84
C LYS A 31 10.76 -6.63 6.34
N THR A 32 11.42 -5.82 7.16
CA THR A 32 11.70 -4.40 6.87
C THR A 32 13.07 -4.14 6.25
N ASP A 33 13.94 -5.15 6.19
CA ASP A 33 15.32 -5.09 5.68
C ASP A 33 15.44 -5.66 4.26
N VAL A 34 14.38 -5.54 3.46
CA VAL A 34 14.39 -5.95 2.06
C VAL A 34 15.11 -4.88 1.24
N ALA A 35 16.05 -5.29 0.39
CA ALA A 35 16.68 -4.40 -0.58
C ALA A 35 15.63 -3.86 -1.55
N LEU A 36 15.56 -2.53 -1.69
CA LEU A 36 14.64 -1.84 -2.60
C LEU A 36 15.44 -1.06 -3.65
N ASP A 37 14.93 -1.05 -4.89
CA ASP A 37 15.56 -0.32 -6.01
C ASP A 37 15.43 1.20 -5.90
N LYS A 38 14.54 1.68 -5.03
CA LYS A 38 14.21 3.09 -4.85
C LYS A 38 14.27 3.45 -3.37
N THR A 39 14.83 4.62 -3.10
CA THR A 39 14.80 5.26 -1.78
C THR A 39 13.50 6.04 -1.59
N PHE A 40 13.26 6.49 -0.36
CA PHE A 40 12.15 7.40 -0.07
C PHE A 40 12.25 8.71 -0.88
N ASP A 41 13.47 9.24 -1.03
CA ASP A 41 13.73 10.50 -1.73
C ASP A 41 13.49 10.39 -3.25
N ASP A 42 13.54 9.17 -3.80
CA ASP A 42 13.20 8.91 -5.21
C ASP A 42 11.70 8.92 -5.48
N LEU A 43 10.85 8.86 -4.44
CA LEU A 43 9.39 8.81 -4.55
C LEU A 43 8.78 10.21 -4.74
N VAL A 44 9.26 10.91 -5.77
CA VAL A 44 8.76 12.24 -6.13
C VAL A 44 7.58 12.12 -7.10
N VAL A 45 6.53 12.92 -6.84
CA VAL A 45 5.40 13.04 -7.76
C VAL A 45 5.85 13.82 -8.99
N ASN A 46 5.86 13.15 -10.14
CA ASN A 46 6.16 13.75 -11.44
C ASN A 46 4.89 14.15 -12.18
N GLU A 47 5.05 15.06 -13.14
CA GLU A 47 4.01 15.41 -14.09
C GLU A 47 3.54 14.14 -14.85
N PRO A 48 2.24 13.85 -14.87
CA PRO A 48 1.72 12.67 -15.54
C PRO A 48 1.81 12.81 -17.05
N ASN A 49 2.11 11.70 -17.72
CA ASN A 49 2.11 11.63 -19.18
C ASN A 49 0.68 11.47 -19.70
N LEU A 50 0.06 12.56 -20.12
CA LEU A 50 -1.34 12.59 -20.57
C LEU A 50 -1.59 11.71 -21.79
N ASP A 51 -0.64 11.65 -22.72
CA ASP A 51 -0.76 10.81 -23.92
C ASP A 51 -0.76 9.32 -23.56
N LYS A 52 0.12 8.92 -22.63
CA LYS A 52 0.18 7.54 -22.13
C LYS A 52 -1.08 7.17 -21.34
N LEU A 53 -1.62 8.10 -20.56
CA LEU A 53 -2.88 7.90 -19.85
C LEU A 53 -4.04 7.73 -20.82
N LEU A 54 -4.12 8.58 -21.86
CA LEU A 54 -5.15 8.46 -22.89
C LEU A 54 -5.05 7.12 -23.63
N GLU A 55 -3.85 6.68 -24.02
CA GLU A 55 -3.61 5.36 -24.64
C GLU A 55 -4.19 4.22 -23.77
N MET A 56 -3.85 4.22 -22.48
CA MET A 56 -4.29 3.16 -21.55
C MET A 56 -5.78 3.23 -21.27
N PHE A 57 -6.33 4.43 -21.06
CA PHE A 57 -7.75 4.61 -20.78
C PHE A 57 -8.62 4.23 -21.96
N THR A 58 -8.19 4.52 -23.20
CA THR A 58 -8.83 4.02 -24.41
C THR A 58 -8.74 2.50 -24.50
N ARG A 59 -7.56 1.91 -24.30
CA ARG A 59 -7.37 0.45 -24.36
C ARG A 59 -8.28 -0.31 -23.37
N TYR A 60 -8.49 0.23 -22.18
CA TYR A 60 -9.29 -0.38 -21.11
C TYR A 60 -10.69 0.21 -20.98
N GLU A 61 -11.15 1.02 -21.95
CA GLU A 61 -12.52 1.54 -22.02
C GLU A 61 -12.95 2.36 -20.77
N PHE A 62 -12.03 3.11 -20.16
CA PHE A 62 -12.33 3.98 -19.02
C PHE A 62 -12.97 5.30 -19.46
N LYS A 63 -14.19 5.23 -20.02
CA LYS A 63 -14.91 6.33 -20.67
C LYS A 63 -15.01 7.62 -19.84
N ARG A 64 -15.21 7.49 -18.52
CA ARG A 64 -15.23 8.64 -17.60
C ARG A 64 -13.89 9.37 -17.59
N TRP A 65 -12.77 8.65 -17.50
CA TRP A 65 -11.45 9.24 -17.43
C TRP A 65 -10.94 9.74 -18.78
N ILE A 66 -11.36 9.12 -19.88
CA ILE A 66 -11.15 9.67 -21.23
C ILE A 66 -11.81 11.04 -21.35
N SER A 67 -13.09 11.15 -20.94
CA SER A 67 -13.82 12.41 -20.92
C SER A 67 -13.17 13.45 -20.00
N ASP A 68 -12.75 13.04 -18.79
CA ASP A 68 -12.06 13.93 -17.85
C ASP A 68 -10.73 14.47 -18.44
N LEU A 69 -9.98 13.65 -19.18
CA LEU A 69 -8.74 14.09 -19.83
C LEU A 69 -8.99 15.06 -21.00
N GLN A 70 -9.97 14.74 -21.86
CA GLN A 70 -10.28 15.55 -23.04
C GLN A 70 -10.90 16.91 -22.69
N ASN A 71 -11.69 16.96 -21.60
CA ASN A 71 -12.41 18.17 -21.20
C ASN A 71 -11.66 19.03 -20.18
N GLY A 72 -10.38 18.74 -19.92
CA GLY A 72 -9.59 19.50 -18.94
C GLY A 72 -10.12 19.36 -17.50
N GLY A 73 -10.68 18.20 -17.16
CA GLY A 73 -11.25 17.88 -15.86
C GLY A 73 -10.19 17.67 -14.77
N TRP A 74 -10.62 17.17 -13.61
CA TRP A 74 -9.78 17.11 -12.40
C TRP A 74 -8.46 16.34 -12.60
N LEU A 75 -8.44 15.31 -13.46
CA LEU A 75 -7.25 14.52 -13.79
C LEU A 75 -6.24 15.35 -14.57
N ALA A 76 -6.69 16.09 -15.59
CA ALA A 76 -5.84 17.00 -16.36
C ALA A 76 -5.35 18.19 -15.51
N GLN A 77 -6.14 18.63 -14.53
CA GLN A 77 -5.80 19.75 -13.63
C GLN A 77 -4.88 19.37 -12.46
N ARG A 78 -4.85 18.11 -12.03
CA ARG A 78 -3.92 17.66 -10.97
C ARG A 78 -2.51 17.46 -11.49
N SER A 79 -2.36 17.20 -12.78
CA SER A 79 -1.08 17.17 -13.47
C SER A 79 -0.29 18.45 -13.17
N SER A 80 -0.91 19.62 -13.37
CA SER A 80 -0.25 20.92 -13.23
C SER A 80 0.03 21.42 -11.81
N ARG A 81 -0.28 20.63 -10.76
CA ARG A 81 0.02 21.05 -9.37
C ARG A 81 1.43 20.60 -8.99
N LYS A 82 2.35 21.57 -8.88
CA LYS A 82 3.69 21.35 -8.32
C LYS A 82 3.58 20.68 -6.94
N ALA A 83 4.33 19.59 -6.76
CA ALA A 83 4.48 18.94 -5.47
C ALA A 83 5.04 19.94 -4.44
N PRO A 84 4.57 19.93 -3.18
CA PRO A 84 5.18 20.71 -2.13
C PRO A 84 6.64 20.27 -1.94
N VAL A 85 7.53 21.24 -1.73
CA VAL A 85 8.96 20.99 -1.50
C VAL A 85 9.11 20.14 -0.23
N PRO A 86 9.79 18.98 -0.28
CA PRO A 86 10.06 18.20 0.92
C PRO A 86 10.96 18.99 1.89
N TYR A 87 10.71 18.83 3.19
CA TYR A 87 11.44 19.49 4.28
C TYR A 87 12.85 18.94 4.45
#